data_AF-M5IKW9-F1
#
_entry.id   AF-M5IKW9-F1
#
_cell.length_a   1.000
_cell.length_b   1.000
_cell.length_c   1.000
_cell.angle_alpha   90.00
_cell.angle_beta   90.00
_cell.angle_gamma   90.00
#
_symmetry.space_group_name_H-M   'P 1'
#
loop_
_entity.id
_entity.type
_entity.pdbx_description
1 polymer ?
#
loop_
_entity_poly.entity_id
_entity_poly.type
_entity_poly.pdbx_seq_one_letter_code
_entity_poly.pdbx_strand_id
1 'polypeptide(L)'
;MNAKSMEKSKRKEVLKAIKEKELAEFRQNLPMSEDKFIQLFEILDAQLHAHGCDHSLKLTEQILSNLDVKDVLSVLAWLEEQGGYCDCEVMANVEQKFEYLDEKLI
;
A
#
# COMPACT_ATOMS: atom_id res chain seq x y z
N MET A 1 34.50 -1.51 22.40
CA MET A 1 33.69 -1.66 21.16
C MET A 1 34.62 -1.47 19.96
N ASN A 2 34.55 -2.32 18.93
CA ASN A 2 35.51 -2.33 17.80
C ASN A 2 35.02 -1.45 16.62
N ALA A 3 35.93 -0.86 15.83
CA ALA A 3 35.67 -0.02 14.65
C ALA A 3 34.69 -0.66 13.64
N LYS A 4 34.81 -1.98 13.43
CA LYS A 4 33.89 -2.76 12.56
C LYS A 4 32.44 -2.76 13.07
N SER A 5 32.24 -2.70 14.39
CA SER A 5 30.91 -2.63 15.02
C SER A 5 30.32 -1.22 14.91
N MET A 6 31.16 -0.18 14.98
CA MET A 6 30.73 1.22 14.83
C MET A 6 30.34 1.53 13.38
N GLU A 7 31.08 1.02 12.39
CA GLU A 7 30.73 1.17 10.97
C GLU A 7 29.41 0.46 10.63
N LYS A 8 29.18 -0.73 11.19
CA LYS A 8 27.91 -1.45 11.04
C LYS A 8 26.73 -0.67 11.64
N SER A 9 26.91 -0.02 12.81
CA SER A 9 25.87 0.82 13.42
C SER A 9 25.54 2.03 12.54
N LYS A 10 26.56 2.75 12.07
CA LYS A 10 26.40 3.90 11.17
C LYS A 10 25.68 3.55 9.87
N ARG A 11 26.04 2.42 9.24
CA ARG A 11 25.34 1.92 8.05
C ARG A 11 23.86 1.62 8.33
N LYS A 12 23.56 1.00 9.49
CA LYS A 12 22.18 0.71 9.90
C LYS A 12 21.36 1.99 10.11
N GLU A 13 21.94 3.00 10.75
CA GLU A 13 21.28 4.30 10.98
C GLU A 13 20.98 5.03 9.67
N VAL A 14 21.93 5.06 8.73
CA VAL A 14 21.73 5.66 7.41
C VAL A 14 20.62 4.93 6.63
N LEU A 15 20.63 3.59 6.61
CA LEU A 15 19.59 2.81 5.96
C LEU A 15 18.21 3.05 6.58
N LYS A 16 18.13 3.19 7.91
CA LYS A 16 16.88 3.51 8.61
C LYS A 16 16.34 4.87 8.17
N ALA A 17 17.20 5.90 8.14
CA ALA A 17 16.82 7.24 7.75
C ALA A 17 16.33 7.31 6.28
N ILE A 18 16.93 6.52 5.38
CA ILE A 18 16.47 6.40 3.99
C ILE A 18 15.06 5.81 3.93
N LYS A 19 14.82 4.67 4.61
CA LYS A 19 13.49 4.04 4.65
C LYS A 19 12.41 4.93 5.26
N GLU A 20 12.73 5.64 6.34
CA GLU A 20 11.81 6.59 6.99
C GLU A 20 11.43 7.73 6.04
N LYS A 21 12.41 8.23 5.25
CA LYS A 21 12.18 9.26 4.25
C LYS A 21 11.31 8.75 3.09
N GLU A 22 11.63 7.58 2.54
CA GLU A 22 10.83 6.93 1.47
C GLU A 22 9.39 6.69 1.93
N LEU A 23 9.20 6.20 3.15
CA LEU A 23 7.86 6.01 3.72
C LEU A 23 7.11 7.35 3.90
N ALA A 24 7.79 8.40 4.37
CA ALA A 24 7.18 9.71 4.50
C ALA A 24 6.74 10.27 3.14
N GLU A 25 7.56 10.12 2.10
CA GLU A 25 7.23 10.52 0.72
C GLU A 25 6.07 9.69 0.15
N PHE A 26 6.05 8.38 0.39
CA PHE A 26 4.93 7.51 0.00
C PHE A 26 3.62 7.98 0.64
N ARG A 27 3.60 8.21 1.96
CA ARG A 27 2.41 8.64 2.71
C ARG A 27 1.88 10.00 2.27
N GLN A 28 2.76 10.91 1.85
CA GLN A 28 2.36 12.22 1.31
C GLN A 28 1.65 12.12 -0.04
N ASN A 29 1.91 11.06 -0.82
CA ASN A 29 1.35 10.86 -2.15
C ASN A 29 0.10 9.96 -2.15
N LEU A 30 -0.42 9.56 -0.99
CA LEU A 30 -1.61 8.72 -0.94
C LEU A 30 -2.85 9.50 -1.43
N PRO A 31 -3.63 8.96 -2.37
CA PRO A 31 -4.83 9.62 -2.91
C PRO A 31 -6.04 9.53 -1.96
N MET A 32 -5.95 8.71 -0.91
CA MET A 32 -6.93 8.59 0.16
C MET A 32 -6.28 8.13 1.47
N SER A 33 -7.02 8.16 2.58
CA SER A 33 -6.49 7.74 3.89
C SER A 33 -6.12 6.27 3.96
N GLU A 34 -5.11 5.94 4.77
CA GLU A 34 -4.68 4.55 5.07
C GLU A 34 -5.86 3.66 5.48
N ASP A 35 -6.76 4.14 6.35
CA ASP A 35 -7.95 3.40 6.79
C ASP A 35 -8.89 2.98 5.65
N LYS A 36 -8.92 3.75 4.55
CA LYS A 36 -9.74 3.41 3.38
C LYS A 36 -9.04 2.40 2.48
N PHE A 37 -7.70 2.44 2.40
CA PHE A 37 -6.93 1.39 1.75
C PHE A 37 -7.08 0.05 2.45
N ILE A 38 -7.01 0.02 3.79
CA ILE A 38 -7.22 -1.20 4.57
C ILE A 38 -8.61 -1.79 4.27
N GLN A 39 -9.67 -0.98 4.34
CA GLN A 39 -11.02 -1.44 4.02
C GLN A 39 -11.15 -1.92 2.56
N LEU A 40 -10.49 -1.26 1.62
CA LEU A 40 -10.44 -1.71 0.22
C LEU A 40 -9.82 -3.11 0.12
N PHE A 41 -8.66 -3.34 0.75
CA PHE A 41 -7.96 -4.62 0.70
C PHE A 41 -8.76 -5.74 1.36
N GLU A 42 -9.32 -5.50 2.55
CA GLU A 42 -10.15 -6.49 3.25
C GLU A 42 -11.36 -6.94 2.42
N ILE A 43 -12.04 -5.99 1.76
CA ILE A 43 -13.21 -6.31 0.92
C ILE A 43 -12.77 -6.98 -0.38
N LEU A 44 -11.68 -6.53 -1.02
CA LEU A 44 -11.14 -7.14 -2.24
C LEU A 44 -10.71 -8.58 -2.00
N ASP A 45 -9.98 -8.87 -0.91
CA ASP A 45 -9.57 -10.23 -0.56
C ASP A 45 -10.76 -11.17 -0.46
N ALA A 46 -11.81 -10.75 0.27
CA ALA A 46 -13.03 -11.54 0.42
C ALA A 46 -13.75 -11.77 -0.92
N GLN A 47 -13.86 -10.75 -1.78
CA GLN A 47 -14.53 -10.86 -3.08
C GLN A 47 -13.73 -11.71 -4.07
N LEU A 48 -12.41 -11.53 -4.13
CA LEU A 48 -11.53 -12.31 -5.00
C LEU A 48 -11.44 -13.76 -4.56
N HIS A 49 -11.46 -14.04 -3.26
CA HIS A 49 -11.53 -15.41 -2.76
C HIS A 49 -12.82 -16.12 -3.19
N ALA A 50 -13.95 -15.42 -3.17
CA ALA A 50 -15.26 -15.99 -3.50
C ALA A 50 -15.50 -16.13 -5.02
N HIS A 51 -15.00 -15.19 -5.82
CA HIS A 51 -15.38 -15.04 -7.23
C HIS A 51 -14.21 -15.14 -8.21
N GLY A 52 -12.97 -15.09 -7.73
CA GLY A 52 -11.78 -14.96 -8.57
C GLY A 52 -11.63 -13.58 -9.19
N CYS A 53 -10.58 -13.39 -9.97
CA CYS A 53 -10.33 -12.14 -10.69
C CYS A 53 -10.79 -12.25 -12.16
N ASP A 54 -11.50 -11.23 -12.66
CA ASP A 54 -11.88 -11.09 -14.07
C ASP A 54 -10.90 -10.22 -14.89
N HIS A 55 -9.74 -9.90 -14.30
CA HIS A 55 -8.69 -9.02 -14.84
C HIS A 55 -9.18 -7.59 -15.13
N SER A 56 -10.13 -7.08 -14.34
CA SER A 56 -10.55 -5.68 -14.37
C SER A 56 -10.43 -5.03 -12.98
N LEU A 57 -10.75 -3.74 -12.87
CA LEU A 57 -10.83 -2.96 -11.62
C LEU A 57 -12.27 -2.76 -11.13
N LYS A 58 -13.25 -3.54 -11.64
CA LYS A 58 -14.67 -3.32 -11.33
C LYS A 58 -14.97 -3.42 -9.85
N LEU A 59 -14.38 -4.38 -9.13
CA LEU A 59 -14.62 -4.51 -7.70
C LEU A 59 -14.00 -3.33 -6.97
N THR A 60 -12.78 -2.95 -7.32
CA THR A 60 -12.10 -1.78 -6.77
C THR A 60 -12.95 -0.51 -6.93
N GLU A 61 -13.41 -0.21 -8.15
CA GLU A 61 -14.26 0.95 -8.42
C GLU A 61 -15.55 0.96 -7.60
N GLN A 62 -16.21 -0.20 -7.52
CA GLN A 62 -17.45 -0.38 -6.74
C GLN A 62 -17.19 -0.15 -5.24
N ILE A 63 -16.12 -0.71 -4.69
CA ILE A 63 -15.76 -0.58 -3.27
C ILE A 63 -15.41 0.88 -2.95
N LEU A 64 -14.59 1.54 -3.77
CA LEU A 64 -14.24 2.95 -3.58
C LEU A 64 -15.48 3.86 -3.57
N SER A 65 -16.43 3.59 -4.46
CA SER A 65 -17.71 4.30 -4.51
C SER A 65 -18.54 4.09 -3.23
N ASN A 66 -18.56 2.86 -2.69
CA ASN A 66 -19.26 2.53 -1.45
C ASN A 66 -18.58 3.09 -0.19
N LEU A 67 -17.26 3.33 -0.24
CA LEU A 67 -16.48 3.95 0.85
C LEU A 67 -16.52 5.49 0.82
N ASP A 68 -17.42 6.10 0.05
CA ASP A 68 -17.53 7.55 -0.15
C ASP A 68 -16.17 8.21 -0.48
N VAL A 69 -15.39 7.57 -1.35
CA VAL A 69 -14.16 8.17 -1.89
C VAL A 69 -14.56 9.25 -2.89
N LYS A 70 -14.17 10.50 -2.60
CA LYS A 70 -14.58 11.66 -3.41
C LYS A 70 -13.96 11.65 -4.80
N ASP A 71 -12.70 11.20 -4.92
CA ASP A 71 -11.94 11.24 -6.15
C ASP A 71 -11.47 9.84 -6.53
N VAL A 72 -12.42 9.01 -6.99
CA VAL A 72 -12.16 7.63 -7.40
C VAL A 72 -11.14 7.57 -8.54
N LEU A 73 -11.22 8.47 -9.51
CA LEU A 73 -10.34 8.47 -10.68
C LEU A 73 -8.87 8.68 -10.29
N SER A 74 -8.59 9.62 -9.38
CA SER A 74 -7.23 9.82 -8.87
C SER A 74 -6.72 8.60 -8.09
N VAL A 75 -7.59 7.90 -7.35
CA VAL A 75 -7.21 6.64 -6.69
C VAL A 75 -6.88 5.56 -7.70
N LEU A 76 -7.69 5.35 -8.74
CA LEU A 76 -7.42 4.35 -9.79
C LEU A 76 -6.12 4.64 -10.54
N ALA A 77 -5.91 5.89 -10.95
CA ALA A 77 -4.67 6.29 -11.63
C ALA A 77 -3.45 6.02 -10.74
N TRP A 78 -3.54 6.34 -9.46
CA TRP A 78 -2.48 6.04 -8.50
C TRP A 78 -2.26 4.52 -8.33
N LEU A 79 -3.32 3.71 -8.29
CA LEU A 79 -3.22 2.25 -8.23
C LEU A 79 -2.46 1.70 -9.45
N GLU A 80 -2.78 2.16 -10.66
CA GLU A 80 -2.08 1.79 -11.89
C GLU A 80 -0.59 2.17 -11.84
N GLU A 81 -0.26 3.38 -11.35
CA GLU A 81 1.13 3.80 -11.13
C GLU A 81 1.87 2.90 -10.13
N GLN A 82 1.14 2.35 -9.15
CA GLN A 82 1.68 1.37 -8.20
C GLN A 82 1.70 -0.07 -8.74
N GLY A 83 1.21 -0.30 -9.95
CA GLY A 83 1.18 -1.62 -10.61
C GLY A 83 -0.12 -2.41 -10.41
N GLY A 84 -1.21 -1.78 -9.99
CA GLY A 84 -2.53 -2.40 -9.80
C GLY A 84 -3.47 -2.15 -10.98
N TYR A 85 -3.37 -2.92 -12.06
CA TYR A 85 -4.22 -2.78 -13.25
C TYR A 85 -5.45 -3.73 -13.25
N CYS A 86 -5.46 -4.75 -12.38
CA CYS A 86 -6.64 -5.55 -11.99
C CYS A 86 -6.83 -5.53 -10.47
N ASP A 87 -8.03 -5.89 -10.02
CA ASP A 87 -8.35 -6.16 -8.60
C ASP A 87 -7.31 -7.10 -7.95
N CYS A 88 -6.83 -8.10 -8.68
CA CYS A 88 -5.79 -9.03 -8.24
C CYS A 88 -4.41 -8.40 -8.01
N GLU A 89 -4.03 -7.45 -8.85
CA GLU A 89 -2.74 -6.76 -8.80
C GLU A 89 -2.76 -5.64 -7.77
N VAL A 90 -3.94 -5.07 -7.48
CA VAL A 90 -4.12 -4.18 -6.32
C VAL A 90 -3.71 -4.92 -5.05
N MET A 91 -4.20 -6.15 -4.85
CA MET A 91 -3.76 -6.97 -3.71
C MET A 91 -2.29 -7.35 -3.81
N ALA A 92 -1.83 -7.87 -4.97
CA ALA A 92 -0.47 -8.41 -5.08
C ALA A 92 0.65 -7.35 -5.01
N ASN A 93 0.42 -6.14 -5.54
CA ASN A 93 1.45 -5.11 -5.71
C ASN A 93 1.27 -3.91 -4.80
N VAL A 94 0.02 -3.54 -4.48
CA VAL A 94 -0.28 -2.31 -3.75
C VAL A 94 -0.36 -2.58 -2.25
N GLU A 95 -1.05 -3.64 -1.81
CA GLU A 95 -1.19 -3.99 -0.39
C GLU A 95 0.18 -4.16 0.30
N GLN A 96 1.15 -4.78 -0.37
CA GLN A 96 2.51 -4.95 0.13
C GLN A 96 3.18 -3.63 0.53
N LYS A 97 2.81 -2.51 -0.10
CA LYS A 97 3.37 -1.19 0.24
C LYS A 97 2.85 -0.67 1.58
N PHE A 98 1.82 -1.28 2.16
CA PHE A 98 1.20 -0.93 3.43
C PHE A 98 1.64 -1.82 4.60
N GLU A 99 2.56 -2.79 4.41
CA GLU A 99 3.09 -3.67 5.47
C GLU A 99 3.62 -2.92 6.71
N TYR A 100 4.07 -1.67 6.55
CA TYR A 100 4.50 -0.82 7.66
C TYR A 100 3.38 -0.50 8.67
N LEU A 101 2.11 -0.75 8.33
CA LEU A 101 0.98 -0.62 9.23
C LEU A 101 0.89 -1.79 10.21
N ASP A 102 1.32 -2.98 9.82
CA ASP A 102 1.37 -4.16 10.69
C ASP A 102 2.46 -4.01 11.77
N GLU A 103 3.56 -3.32 11.45
CA GLU A 103 4.63 -3.00 12.40
C GLU A 103 4.18 -2.08 13.54
N LYS A 104 3.03 -1.39 13.40
CA LYS A 104 2.46 -0.54 14.47
C LYS A 104 1.60 -1.31 15.47
N LEU A 105 1.30 -2.59 15.21
CA LEU A 105 0.48 -3.46 16.06
C LEU A 105 1.30 -4.37 17.00
N ILE A 106 2.65 -4.24 16.97
CA ILE A 106 3.61 -4.97 17.82
C ILE A 106 4.33 -3.98 18.73
#